data_AF-A0A0R1LEI4-F1
#
_entry.id   AF-A0A0R1LEI4-F1
#
_cell.length_a   1.000
_cell.length_b   1.000
_cell.length_c   1.000
_cell.angle_alpha   90.00
_cell.angle_beta   90.00
_cell.angle_gamma   90.00
#
_symmetry.space_group_name_H-M   'P 1'
#
loop_
_entity.id
_entity.type
_entity.pdbx_description
1 polymer ?
#
loop_
_entity_poly.entity_id
_entity_poly.type
_entity_poly.pdbx_seq_one_letter_code
_entity_poly.pdbx_strand_id
1 'polypeptide(L)'
;MIRDYFGVNENTLYDEINDIQDQVTPSVWNTINAVRRIGNIGAHMEKDINLIVDISDNESEKLLKLIEYLVKSWYIQRHDAEQLMQDIQGIDDDKQSQRHKD
;
A
#
# COMPACT_ATOMS: atom_id res chain seq x y z
N MET A 1 5.31 5.11 -0.30
CA MET A 1 4.24 4.15 -0.62
C MET A 1 2.90 4.86 -0.80
N ILE A 2 2.27 5.40 0.24
CA ILE A 2 0.94 6.06 0.10
C ILE A 2 0.96 7.20 -0.94
N ARG A 3 1.84 8.19 -0.77
CA ARG A 3 2.01 9.31 -1.73
C ARG A 3 2.22 8.84 -3.17
N ASP A 4 3.14 7.89 -3.32
CA ASP A 4 3.56 7.38 -4.62
C ASP A 4 2.45 6.58 -5.32
N TYR A 5 1.76 5.72 -4.58
CA TYR A 5 0.72 4.86 -5.14
C TYR A 5 -0.58 5.60 -5.42
N PHE A 6 -1.01 6.47 -4.50
CA PHE A 6 -2.29 7.19 -4.60
C PHE A 6 -2.16 8.62 -5.17
N GLY A 7 -0.93 9.10 -5.40
CA GLY A 7 -0.69 10.46 -5.90
C GLY A 7 -1.06 11.57 -4.92
N VAL A 8 -1.18 11.27 -3.63
CA VAL A 8 -1.48 12.26 -2.57
C VAL A 8 -0.20 12.92 -2.07
N ASN A 9 -0.29 14.19 -1.64
CA ASN A 9 0.87 14.93 -1.12
C ASN A 9 0.43 16.01 -0.12
N GLU A 10 -0.02 15.55 1.04
CA GLU A 10 -0.43 16.45 2.12
C GLU A 10 0.72 16.75 3.08
N ASN A 11 0.49 17.71 3.98
CA ASN A 11 1.52 18.18 4.91
C ASN A 11 1.89 17.15 5.98
N THR A 12 0.99 16.23 6.31
CA THR A 12 1.22 15.21 7.35
C THR A 12 0.77 13.82 6.89
N LEU A 13 1.39 12.77 7.43
CA LEU A 13 0.97 11.39 7.19
C LEU A 13 -0.48 11.13 7.64
N TYR A 14 -0.98 11.89 8.61
CA TYR A 14 -2.38 11.79 9.03
C TYR A 14 -3.33 12.26 7.91
N ASP A 15 -3.05 13.41 7.32
CA ASP A 15 -3.85 13.98 6.24
C ASP A 15 -3.81 13.07 5.01
N GLU A 16 -2.63 12.55 4.65
CA GLU A 16 -2.47 11.60 3.53
C GLU A 16 -3.27 10.31 3.70
N ILE A 17 -3.36 9.79 4.94
CA ILE A 17 -4.15 8.60 5.23
C ILE A 17 -5.65 8.90 5.15
N ASN A 18 -6.09 10.09 5.58
CA ASN A 18 -7.49 10.48 5.47
C ASN A 18 -7.91 10.63 4.00
N ASP A 19 -7.05 11.20 3.16
CA ASP A 19 -7.34 11.43 1.73
C ASP A 19 -7.55 10.14 0.92
N ILE A 20 -6.97 9.03 1.37
CA ILE A 20 -7.12 7.73 0.70
C ILE A 20 -8.25 6.87 1.29
N GLN A 21 -9.02 7.39 2.25
CA GLN A 21 -10.02 6.60 2.98
C GLN A 21 -11.02 5.90 2.06
N ASP A 22 -11.51 6.59 1.03
CA ASP A 22 -12.49 6.05 0.09
C ASP A 22 -11.86 5.22 -1.04
N GLN A 23 -10.52 5.18 -1.12
CA GLN A 23 -9.77 4.45 -2.15
C GLN A 23 -9.32 3.06 -1.68
N VAL A 24 -9.47 2.76 -0.39
CA VAL A 24 -9.10 1.48 0.22
C VAL A 24 -10.27 0.91 1.03
N THR A 25 -10.17 -0.37 1.40
CA THR A 25 -11.20 -0.95 2.28
C THR A 25 -11.11 -0.35 3.69
N PRO A 26 -12.24 -0.26 4.43
CA PRO A 26 -12.22 0.25 5.81
C PRO A 26 -11.24 -0.49 6.73
N SER A 27 -11.05 -1.80 6.51
CA SER A 27 -10.10 -2.61 7.28
C SER A 27 -8.65 -2.17 7.05
N VAL A 28 -8.26 -1.94 5.79
CA VAL A 28 -6.92 -1.47 5.42
C VAL A 28 -6.69 -0.06 5.97
N TRP A 29 -7.65 0.84 5.78
CA TRP A 29 -7.56 2.21 6.29
C TRP A 29 -7.38 2.24 7.82
N ASN A 30 -8.24 1.53 8.56
CA ASN A 30 -8.17 1.44 10.02
C ASN A 30 -6.82 0.89 10.49
N THR A 31 -6.30 -0.13 9.78
CA THR A 31 -5.01 -0.76 10.13
C THR A 31 -3.85 0.20 9.92
N ILE A 32 -3.78 0.90 8.78
CA ILE A 32 -2.72 1.88 8.50
C ILE A 32 -2.78 3.03 9.50
N ASN A 33 -3.98 3.55 9.81
CA ASN A 33 -4.14 4.62 10.78
C ASN A 33 -3.77 4.17 12.20
N ALA A 34 -4.07 2.92 12.58
CA ALA A 34 -3.64 2.34 13.86
C ALA A 34 -2.11 2.27 13.95
N VAL A 35 -1.43 1.82 12.90
CA VAL A 35 0.05 1.78 12.85
C VAL A 35 0.67 3.17 12.95
N ARG A 36 0.12 4.18 12.25
CA ARG A 36 0.54 5.58 12.42
C ARG A 36 0.44 6.01 13.89
N ARG A 37 -0.67 5.69 14.56
CA ARG A 37 -0.87 6.05 15.97
C ARG A 37 0.14 5.35 16.89
N ILE A 38 0.44 4.07 16.66
CA ILE A 38 1.47 3.32 17.39
C ILE A 38 2.84 3.99 17.20
N GLY A 39 3.22 4.28 15.95
CA GLY A 39 4.46 4.97 15.62
C GLY A 39 4.56 6.34 16.28
N ASN A 40 3.45 7.10 16.32
CA ASN A 40 3.40 8.39 16.99
C ASN A 40 3.61 8.27 18.51
N ILE A 41 3.16 7.21 19.18
CA ILE A 41 3.45 6.99 20.61
C ILE A 41 4.97 6.84 20.81
N GLY A 42 5.63 6.03 19.98
CA GLY A 42 7.08 5.84 20.04
C GLY A 42 7.87 7.11 19.66
N ALA A 43 7.37 7.91 18.72
CA ALA A 43 8.03 9.14 18.27
C ALA A 43 7.79 10.34 19.22
N HIS A 44 6.66 10.37 19.95
CA HIS A 44 6.35 11.41 20.93
C HIS A 44 6.93 11.13 22.33
N MET A 45 8.13 10.55 22.40
CA MET A 45 8.96 10.48 23.61
C MET A 45 9.43 11.88 24.11
N GLU A 46 9.06 12.97 23.41
CA GLU A 46 9.49 14.34 23.68
C GLU A 46 9.10 14.90 25.06
N LYS A 47 8.15 14.30 25.79
CA LYS A 47 7.77 14.73 27.15
C LYS A 47 8.34 13.88 28.29
N ASP A 48 8.81 12.66 28.00
CA ASP A 48 9.35 11.74 29.01
C ASP A 48 10.44 10.86 28.37
N ILE A 49 11.68 11.35 28.41
CA ILE A 49 12.87 10.72 27.80
C ILE A 49 13.18 9.30 28.34
N ASN A 50 12.53 8.87 29.42
CA ASN A 50 12.71 7.56 30.04
C ASN A 50 11.70 6.50 29.55
N LEU A 51 10.73 6.88 28.70
CA LEU A 51 9.72 5.94 28.21
C LEU A 51 10.13 5.32 26.87
N ILE A 52 10.94 4.26 26.91
CA ILE A 52 11.16 3.40 25.74
C ILE A 52 9.97 2.46 25.65
N VAL A 53 9.14 2.62 24.61
CA VAL A 53 8.07 1.67 24.31
C VAL A 53 8.70 0.46 23.62
N ASP A 54 8.80 -0.64 24.36
CA ASP A 54 9.33 -1.90 23.83
C ASP A 54 8.34 -2.50 22.82
N ILE A 55 8.87 -2.98 21.69
CA ILE A 55 8.08 -3.67 20.68
C ILE A 55 8.49 -5.14 20.76
N SER A 56 7.54 -6.00 21.11
CA SER A 56 7.79 -7.43 21.15
C SER A 56 8.04 -7.99 19.73
N ASP A 57 8.76 -9.11 19.63
CA ASP A 57 9.03 -9.79 18.35
C ASP A 57 7.74 -10.07 17.56
N ASN A 58 6.66 -10.46 18.25
CA ASN A 58 5.35 -10.71 17.66
C ASN A 58 4.68 -9.44 17.10
N GLU A 59 4.87 -8.28 17.73
CA GLU A 59 4.37 -7.02 17.21
C GLU A 59 5.15 -6.58 15.98
N SER A 60 6.49 -6.70 16.03
CA SER A 60 7.37 -6.42 14.90
C SER A 60 7.03 -7.28 13.68
N GLU A 61 6.78 -8.59 13.88
CA GLU A 61 6.39 -9.50 12.80
C GLU A 61 5.06 -9.10 12.16
N LYS A 62 4.08 -8.65 12.95
CA LYS A 62 2.79 -8.19 12.42
C LYS A 62 2.91 -6.90 11.61
N LEU A 63 3.76 -5.97 12.05
CA LEU A 63 4.04 -4.73 11.31
C LEU A 63 4.75 -5.05 9.97
N LEU A 64 5.71 -5.98 9.98
CA LEU A 64 6.37 -6.45 8.76
C LEU A 64 5.35 -7.06 7.78
N LYS A 65 4.48 -7.95 8.26
CA LYS A 65 3.42 -8.57 7.43
C LYS A 65 2.46 -7.53 6.83
N LEU A 66 2.19 -6.43 7.55
CA LEU A 66 1.41 -5.32 6.98
C LEU A 66 2.16 -4.68 5.80
N ILE A 67 3.45 -4.38 5.94
CA ILE A 67 4.24 -3.80 4.84
C ILE A 67 4.26 -4.74 3.64
N GLU A 68 4.50 -6.04 3.85
CA GLU A 68 4.47 -7.06 2.79
C GLU A 68 3.11 -7.09 2.08
N TYR A 69 2.01 -7.05 2.85
CA TYR A 69 0.66 -6.98 2.31
C TYR A 69 0.43 -5.73 1.45
N LEU A 70 0.89 -4.55 1.91
CA LEU A 70 0.74 -3.29 1.18
C LEU A 70 1.58 -3.28 -0.12
N VAL A 71 2.83 -3.74 -0.07
CA VAL A 71 3.67 -3.86 -1.27
C VAL A 71 3.04 -4.80 -2.29
N LYS A 72 2.57 -5.98 -1.83
CA LYS A 72 1.95 -6.97 -2.69
C LYS A 72 0.66 -6.46 -3.33
N SER A 73 -0.21 -5.83 -2.55
CA SER A 73 -1.52 -5.36 -3.03
C SER A 73 -1.43 -4.14 -3.93
N TRP A 74 -0.59 -3.16 -3.58
CA TRP A 74 -0.49 -1.92 -4.34
C TRP A 74 0.39 -2.06 -5.57
N TYR A 75 1.56 -2.70 -5.46
CA TYR A 75 2.53 -2.67 -6.54
C TYR A 75 2.54 -3.96 -7.36
N ILE A 76 2.66 -5.11 -6.70
CA ILE A 76 2.86 -6.39 -7.39
C ILE A 76 1.59 -6.80 -8.15
N GLN A 77 0.45 -6.85 -7.46
CA GLN A 77 -0.82 -7.26 -8.09
C GLN A 77 -1.23 -6.35 -9.24
N ARG A 78 -0.98 -5.04 -9.12
CA ARG A 78 -1.25 -4.09 -10.20
C ARG A 78 -0.39 -4.42 -11.44
N HIS A 79 0.91 -4.59 -11.25
CA HIS A 79 1.82 -4.93 -12.35
C HIS A 79 1.47 -6.26 -13.00
N ASP A 80 1.21 -7.31 -12.20
CA ASP A 80 0.83 -8.63 -12.70
C ASP A 80 -0.47 -8.56 -13.52
N ALA A 81 -1.46 -7.78 -13.05
CA ALA A 81 -2.70 -7.55 -13.78
C ALA A 81 -2.48 -6.78 -15.08
N GLU A 82 -1.65 -5.74 -15.09
CA GLU A 82 -1.29 -4.99 -16.30
C GLU A 82 -0.61 -5.88 -17.35
N GLN A 83 0.33 -6.73 -16.93
CA GLN A 83 0.98 -7.71 -17.81
C GLN A 83 -0.03 -8.68 -18.41
N LEU A 84 -0.90 -9.26 -17.60
CA LEU A 84 -1.95 -10.16 -18.10
C LEU A 84 -2.86 -9.49 -19.12
N MET A 85 -3.28 -8.24 -18.86
CA MET A 85 -4.12 -7.49 -19.80
C MET A 85 -3.41 -7.22 -21.12
N GLN A 86 -2.12 -6.87 -21.08
CA GLN A 86 -1.29 -6.68 -22.26
C GLN A 86 -1.13 -7.97 -23.06
N ASP A 87 -0.90 -9.10 -22.39
CA ASP A 87 -0.78 -10.41 -23.05
C ASP A 87 -2.06 -10.78 -23.80
N ILE A 88 -3.22 -10.59 -23.18
CA ILE A 88 -4.53 -10.86 -23.80
C ILE A 88 -4.79 -9.94 -24.99
N GLN A 89 -4.43 -8.66 -24.90
CA GLN A 89 -4.53 -7.72 -26.02
C GLN A 89 -3.62 -8.14 -27.18
N GLY A 90 -2.38 -8.54 -26.90
CA GLY A 90 -1.46 -9.05 -27.92
C GLY A 90 -1.99 -10.29 -28.63
N ILE A 91 -2.65 -11.20 -27.90
CA ILE A 91 -3.32 -12.35 -28.50
C ILE A 91 -4.44 -11.91 -29.47
N ASP A 92 -5.27 -10.92 -29.12
CA ASP A 92 -6.31 -10.43 -30.03
C ASP A 92 -5.71 -9.79 -31.28
N ASP A 93 -4.72 -8.91 -31.14
CA ASP A 93 -4.05 -8.24 -32.26
C ASP A 93 -3.43 -9.24 -33.25
N ASP A 94 -2.78 -10.29 -32.74
CA ASP A 94 -2.23 -11.38 -33.54
C ASP A 94 -3.33 -12.13 -34.30
N LYS A 95 -4.48 -12.37 -33.66
CA LYS A 95 -5.63 -13.06 -34.27
C LYS A 95 -6.31 -12.20 -35.34
N GLN A 96 -6.48 -10.90 -35.11
CA GLN A 96 -7.03 -10.00 -36.14
C GLN A 96 -6.09 -9.88 -37.33
N SER A 97 -4.78 -9.78 -37.08
CA SER A 97 -3.77 -9.72 -38.15
C SER A 97 -3.75 -10.97 -39.03
N GLN A 98 -4.04 -12.14 -38.48
CA GLN A 98 -4.17 -13.38 -39.24
C GLN A 98 -5.41 -13.40 -40.14
N ARG A 99 -6.54 -12.80 -39.70
CA ARG A 99 -7.78 -12.73 -40.50
C ARG A 99 -7.66 -11.84 -41.74
N HIS A 100 -6.76 -10.87 -41.73
CA HIS A 100 -6.55 -9.94 -42.84
C HIS A 100 -5.48 -10.39 -43.86
N LYS A 101 -4.85 -11.56 -43.64
CA LYS A 101 -3.83 -12.11 -44.54
C LYS A 101 -4.38 -13.10 -45.58
N ASP A 102 -5.68 -13.39 -45.55
CA ASP A 102 -6.43 -14.12 -46.58
C ASP A 102 -7.26 -13.15 -47.45
#